data_AF-A0A3D2SAD5-F1
#
_entry.id   AF-A0A3D2SAD5-F1
#
_cell.length_a   1.000
_cell.length_b   1.000
_cell.length_c   1.000
_cell.angle_alpha   90.00
_cell.angle_beta   90.00
_cell.angle_gamma   90.00
#
_symmetry.space_group_name_H-M   'P 1'
#
loop_
_entity.id
_entity.type
_entity.pdbx_description
1 polymer ?
#
loop_
_entity_poly.entity_id
_entity_poly.type
_entity_poly.pdbx_seq_one_letter_code
_entity_poly.pdbx_strand_id
1 'polypeptide(L)' 'RTYKLVDTCAAEFESKTPYFYSTFDGENESVASDRKKIIVLGSGPNRIGQGIEFDY' A
#
# COMPACT_ATOMS: atom_id res chain seq x y z
N ARG A 1 -7.75 6.80 10.39
CA ARG A 1 -7.55 5.89 9.24
C ARG A 1 -6.67 4.77 9.72
N THR A 2 -7.05 3.55 9.43
CA THR A 2 -6.30 2.33 9.74
C THR A 2 -5.86 1.67 8.44
N TYR A 3 -4.81 0.86 8.49
CA TYR A 3 -4.28 0.18 7.31
C TYR A 3 -4.37 -1.33 7.54
N LYS A 4 -4.98 -2.02 6.57
CA LYS A 4 -5.17 -3.47 6.58
C LYS A 4 -4.25 -4.12 5.55
N LEU A 5 -3.71 -5.28 5.90
CA LEU A 5 -2.80 -6.05 5.07
C LEU A 5 -3.59 -6.87 4.06
N VAL A 6 -3.07 -6.99 2.85
CA VAL A 6 -3.57 -7.93 1.84
C VAL A 6 -2.80 -9.24 1.98
N ASP A 7 -3.50 -10.32 2.34
CA ASP A 7 -2.89 -11.61 2.70
C ASP A 7 -3.31 -12.80 1.82
N THR A 8 -4.15 -12.58 0.79
CA THR A 8 -4.70 -13.60 -0.14
C THR A 8 -5.61 -14.68 0.47
N CYS A 9 -5.67 -14.78 1.80
CA CYS A 9 -6.33 -15.88 2.52
C CYS A 9 -7.23 -15.40 3.68
N ALA A 10 -7.59 -14.11 3.71
CA ALA A 10 -8.47 -13.53 4.73
C ALA A 10 -7.98 -13.79 6.17
N ALA A 11 -6.70 -13.52 6.40
CA ALA A 11 -5.97 -13.67 7.65
C ALA A 11 -5.81 -15.12 8.16
N GLU A 12 -6.03 -16.14 7.31
CA GLU A 12 -5.72 -17.54 7.67
C GLU A 12 -4.22 -17.74 7.95
N PHE A 13 -3.37 -17.02 7.20
CA PHE A 13 -1.91 -17.06 7.35
C PHE A 13 -1.32 -15.66 7.35
N GLU A 14 -0.23 -15.48 8.11
CA GLU A 14 0.52 -14.22 8.10
C GLU A 14 1.20 -13.98 6.75
N SER A 15 0.81 -12.90 6.07
CA SER A 15 1.49 -12.44 4.86
C SER A 15 2.79 -11.71 5.21
N LYS A 16 3.88 -12.13 4.57
CA LYS A 16 5.21 -11.51 4.74
C LYS A 16 5.40 -10.27 3.86
N THR A 17 4.51 -10.04 2.90
CA THR A 17 4.65 -8.96 1.91
C THR A 17 3.85 -7.73 2.37
N PRO A 18 4.47 -6.57 2.59
CA PRO A 18 3.80 -5.37 3.09
C PRO A 18 2.98 -4.67 1.99
N TYR A 19 1.78 -5.18 1.70
CA TYR A 19 0.82 -4.57 0.76
C TYR A 19 -0.45 -4.16 1.49
N PHE A 20 -0.76 -2.85 1.50
CA PHE A 20 -1.78 -2.28 2.39
C PHE A 20 -2.81 -1.42 1.64
N TYR A 21 -4.00 -1.33 2.22
CA TYR A 21 -5.03 -0.35 1.84
C TYR A 21 -5.61 0.33 3.09
N SER A 22 -6.13 1.55 2.93
CA SER A 22 -6.71 2.31 4.05
C SER A 22 -8.18 1.97 4.26
N THR A 23 -8.59 1.88 5.53
CA THR A 23 -9.98 1.72 5.95
C THR A 23 -10.32 2.60 7.16
N PHE A 24 -11.59 2.60 7.54
CA PHE A 24 -12.13 3.30 8.73
C PHE A 24 -12.42 2.33 9.88
N ASP A 25 -11.83 1.14 9.84
CA ASP A 25 -11.93 0.12 10.89
C ASP A 25 -11.09 0.49 12.14
N GLY A 26 -11.26 -0.25 13.24
CA GLY A 26 -10.61 0.02 14.54
C GLY A 26 -9.15 -0.45 14.64
N GLU A 27 -8.77 -1.50 13.92
CA GLU A 27 -7.44 -2.13 14.07
C GLU A 27 -6.50 -1.76 12.92
N ASN A 28 -5.24 -1.47 13.26
CA ASN A 28 -4.19 -1.12 12.31
C ASN A 28 -3.11 -2.21 12.26
N GLU A 29 -2.93 -2.82 11.10
CA GLU A 29 -1.96 -3.90 10.86
C GLU A 29 -0.64 -3.37 10.27
N SER A 30 -0.56 -2.08 9.96
CA SER A 30 0.68 -1.47 9.50
C SER A 30 1.65 -1.21 10.65
N VAL A 31 2.81 -1.85 10.61
CA VAL A 31 3.90 -1.66 11.58
C VAL A 31 4.90 -0.63 11.06
N ALA A 32 5.05 0.48 11.80
CA ALA A 32 6.01 1.52 11.46
C ALA A 32 7.44 1.08 11.85
N SER A 33 8.36 1.06 10.88
CA SER A 33 9.80 0.91 11.16
C SER A 33 10.51 2.26 11.35
N ASP A 34 11.57 2.28 12.17
CA ASP A 34 12.39 3.47 12.49
C ASP A 34 13.43 3.84 11.40
N ARG A 35 13.43 3.10 10.30
CA ARG A 35 14.33 3.37 9.18
C ARG A 35 13.93 4.68 8.49
N LYS A 36 14.92 5.46 8.03
CA LYS A 36 14.67 6.58 7.13
C LYS A 36 14.03 6.05 5.84
N LYS A 37 12.89 6.63 5.43
CA LYS A 37 12.09 6.20 4.29
C LYS A 37 11.97 7.34 3.29
N ILE A 38 11.89 6.97 2.01
CA ILE A 38 11.54 7.87 0.91
C ILE A 38 10.19 7.42 0.39
N ILE A 39 9.28 8.37 0.14
CA ILE A 39 7.95 8.10 -0.42
C ILE A 39 8.00 8.48 -1.89
N VAL A 40 7.57 7.54 -2.74
CA VAL A 40 7.34 7.78 -4.17
C VAL A 40 5.83 7.85 -4.38
N LEU A 41 5.35 8.93 -5.00
CA LEU A 41 3.94 9.12 -5.34
C LEU A 41 3.73 8.76 -6.81
N GLY A 42 2.87 7.76 -7.06
CA GLY A 42 2.51 7.38 -8.42
C GLY A 42 1.64 8.43 -9.12
N SER A 43 1.61 8.38 -10.45
CA SER A 43 0.92 9.36 -11.30
C SER A 43 -0.61 9.18 -11.32
N GLY A 44 -1.12 8.00 -10.94
CA GLY A 44 -2.56 7.69 -10.90
C GLY A 44 -3.06 7.09 -12.22
N PRO A 45 -4.35 7.26 -12.57
CA PRO A 45 -4.90 6.67 -13.80
C PRO A 45 -4.30 7.29 -15.06
N ASN A 46 -3.99 6.45 -16.06
CA ASN A 46 -3.49 6.89 -17.37
C ASN A 46 -4.47 7.83 -18.07
N ARG A 47 -3.93 8.90 -18.67
CA ARG A 47 -4.68 9.93 -19.42
C ARG A 47 -3.88 10.38 -20.64
N ILE A 48 -4.52 11.02 -21.62
CA ILE A 48 -3.80 11.60 -22.77
C ILE A 48 -2.77 12.60 -22.25
N GLY A 49 -1.49 12.41 -22.60
CA GLY A 49 -0.36 13.20 -22.09
C GLY A 49 0.21 12.76 -20.74
N GLN A 50 -0.31 11.67 -20.17
CA GLN A 50 0.19 11.05 -18.94
C GLN A 50 0.09 9.52 -19.05
N GLY A 51 1.09 8.92 -19.71
CA GLY A 51 1.17 7.50 -19.98
C GLY A 51 2.22 6.75 -19.14
N ILE A 52 2.69 5.64 -19.69
CA ILE A 52 3.66 4.73 -19.05
C ILE A 52 5.02 5.38 -18.80
N GLU A 53 5.33 6.48 -19.45
CA GLU A 53 6.55 7.25 -19.24
C GLU A 53 6.73 7.75 -17.78
N PHE A 54 5.64 7.78 -17.00
CA PHE A 54 5.67 8.14 -15.58
C PHE A 54 5.77 6.92 -14.63
N ASP A 55 5.83 5.70 -15.16
CA ASP A 55 5.93 4.44 -14.41
C ASP A 55 7.28 3.71 -14.65
N TYR A 56 8.13 4.24 -15.54
CA TYR A 56 9.47 3.72 -15.85
C TYR A 56 10.54 4.19 -14.85
#